data_AF-A0A3B9D4V3-F1
#
_entry.id   AF-A0A3B9D4V3-F1
#
_cell.length_a   1.000
_cell.length_b   1.000
_cell.length_c   1.000
_cell.angle_alpha   90.00
_cell.angle_beta   90.00
_cell.angle_gamma   90.00
#
_symmetry.space_group_name_H-M   'P 1'
#
loop_
_entity.id
_entity.type
_entity.pdbx_description
1 polymer ?
#
loop_
_entity_poly.entity_id
_entity_poly.type
_entity_poly.pdbx_seq_one_letter_code
_entity_poly.pdbx_strand_id
1 'polypeptide(L)'
;MADTTTSALNWATVENGKVKTTTSKKSDESNNGTMGYDQFLTLLCAEMQYQDPLEPTSNTEYVAQLATFSQLEAMLGMQDTQKNEMANNLVGKYVILKVSDETTGKTSYVDGKVDYVMYQEDGSQMLSVNNKLYSIDTLDTVADSDYYEAIGYAKTISNMLAQLPDIENITTKYSGAIEQIRKVYDGMTDYQKSFVSESDLAKLKKYEQKIKDLGGDTSDDTKTDDTKTDTDTKTDDTKTDTDTKTDDTKTDDSKTENGSDQKSDETTGA
;
A
#
# COMPACT_ATOMS: atom_id res chain seq x y z
N MET A 1 -29.02 -28.23 5.56
CA MET A 1 -28.98 -29.59 6.13
C MET A 1 -28.17 -30.45 5.15
N ALA A 2 -26.97 -30.88 5.56
CA ALA A 2 -26.26 -32.16 5.22
C ALA A 2 -26.22 -32.62 3.74
N ASP A 3 -25.15 -33.13 3.13
CA ASP A 3 -23.83 -33.60 3.58
C ASP A 3 -22.99 -33.89 2.31
N THR A 4 -21.68 -33.68 2.36
CA THR A 4 -20.71 -33.98 1.30
C THR A 4 -19.99 -35.27 1.69
N THR A 5 -20.02 -36.32 0.86
CA THR A 5 -19.24 -37.54 1.12
C THR A 5 -18.23 -37.80 0.00
N THR A 6 -17.07 -37.17 0.12
CA THR A 6 -15.83 -37.59 -0.56
C THR A 6 -15.32 -38.85 0.14
N SER A 7 -15.26 -39.95 -0.61
CA SER A 7 -14.77 -41.24 -0.13
C SER A 7 -13.24 -41.27 -0.11
N ALA A 8 -12.62 -41.21 1.06
CA ALA A 8 -11.20 -41.51 1.23
C ALA A 8 -11.00 -43.04 1.30
N LEU A 9 -10.14 -43.59 0.43
CA LEU A 9 -9.69 -44.98 0.50
C LEU A 9 -8.79 -45.17 1.73
N ASN A 10 -9.29 -45.87 2.74
CA ASN A 10 -8.52 -46.32 3.89
C ASN A 10 -7.99 -47.74 3.61
N TRP A 11 -6.68 -47.91 3.55
CA TRP A 11 -6.06 -49.24 3.52
C TRP A 11 -6.18 -49.88 4.92
N ALA A 12 -6.92 -50.99 5.03
CA ALA A 12 -6.99 -51.77 6.26
C ALA A 12 -5.85 -52.80 6.27
N THR A 13 -4.97 -52.78 7.27
CA THR A 13 -4.02 -53.87 7.49
C THR A 13 -4.71 -55.07 8.15
N VAL A 14 -4.40 -56.26 7.64
CA VAL A 14 -4.98 -57.53 8.06
C VAL A 14 -3.94 -58.31 8.87
N GLU A 15 -4.27 -58.66 10.10
CA GLU A 15 -3.46 -59.58 10.92
C GLU A 15 -4.39 -60.64 11.54
N ASN A 16 -4.07 -61.92 11.32
CA ASN A 16 -4.85 -63.10 11.74
C ASN A 16 -6.36 -63.06 11.47
N GLY A 17 -6.77 -62.56 10.30
CA GLY A 17 -8.10 -62.80 9.73
C GLY A 17 -9.27 -62.08 10.41
N LYS A 18 -9.04 -61.03 11.21
CA LYS A 18 -10.09 -60.14 11.72
C LYS A 18 -9.70 -58.66 11.56
N VAL A 19 -10.58 -57.87 10.97
CA VAL A 19 -10.41 -56.43 10.76
C VAL A 19 -10.51 -55.71 12.12
N LYS A 20 -9.47 -54.98 12.50
CA LYS A 20 -9.42 -54.19 13.75
C LYS A 20 -9.52 -52.71 13.40
N THR A 21 -10.69 -52.11 13.61
CA THR A 21 -10.90 -50.66 13.47
C THR A 21 -10.23 -49.94 14.66
N THR A 22 -9.07 -49.35 14.45
CA THR A 22 -8.45 -48.44 15.44
C THR A 22 -9.00 -47.03 15.24
N THR A 23 -9.89 -46.62 16.13
CA THR A 23 -10.29 -45.21 16.28
C THR A 23 -9.10 -44.43 16.84
N SER A 24 -8.35 -43.76 15.97
CA SER A 24 -7.28 -42.84 16.36
C SER A 24 -7.82 -41.41 16.39
N LYS A 25 -7.72 -40.79 17.57
CA LYS A 25 -7.99 -39.38 17.88
C LYS A 25 -7.42 -38.45 16.80
N LYS A 26 -8.26 -37.55 16.29
CA LYS A 26 -7.87 -36.37 15.50
C LYS A 26 -7.16 -35.40 16.45
N SER A 27 -5.84 -35.32 16.39
CA SER A 27 -5.08 -34.16 16.84
C SER A 27 -4.99 -33.16 15.69
N ASP A 28 -5.30 -31.91 15.99
CA ASP A 28 -5.18 -30.78 15.07
C ASP A 28 -3.74 -30.66 14.53
N GLU A 29 -3.57 -30.93 13.24
CA GLU A 29 -2.37 -30.57 12.46
C GLU A 29 -2.69 -29.35 11.60
N SER A 30 -2.68 -28.19 12.26
CA SER A 30 -2.43 -26.90 11.62
C SER A 30 -0.92 -26.74 11.52
N ASN A 31 -0.28 -27.40 10.54
CA ASN A 31 1.10 -27.16 10.07
C ASN A 31 1.41 -28.08 8.86
N ASN A 32 0.62 -27.97 7.80
CA ASN A 32 0.65 -28.91 6.67
C ASN A 32 1.74 -28.64 5.61
N GLY A 33 2.58 -27.61 5.77
CA GLY A 33 3.62 -27.25 4.78
C GLY A 33 5.04 -27.73 5.12
N THR A 34 5.37 -27.85 6.41
CA THR A 34 6.71 -28.26 6.88
C THR A 34 6.86 -29.77 7.01
N MET A 35 5.75 -30.50 7.14
CA MET A 35 5.79 -31.95 7.40
C MET A 35 6.23 -32.76 6.17
N GLY A 36 5.82 -32.39 4.96
CA GLY A 36 6.21 -33.09 3.73
C GLY A 36 7.71 -32.98 3.43
N TYR A 37 8.32 -31.83 3.74
CA TYR A 37 9.75 -31.58 3.55
C TYR A 37 10.63 -32.35 4.55
N ASP A 38 10.28 -32.35 5.83
CA ASP A 38 11.04 -33.06 6.87
C ASP A 38 10.93 -34.59 6.74
N GLN A 39 9.76 -35.07 6.33
CA GLN A 39 9.53 -36.49 6.05
C GLN A 39 10.25 -36.93 4.77
N PHE A 40 10.40 -36.04 3.79
CA PHE A 40 11.22 -36.23 2.59
C PHE A 40 12.72 -36.27 2.92
N LEU A 41 13.26 -35.34 3.71
CA LEU A 41 14.67 -35.37 4.13
C LEU A 41 15.01 -36.64 4.91
N THR A 42 14.07 -37.12 5.72
CA THR A 42 14.20 -38.38 6.46
C THR A 42 14.23 -39.58 5.51
N LEU A 43 13.36 -39.61 4.50
CA LEU A 43 13.34 -40.66 3.48
C LEU A 43 14.61 -40.63 2.62
N LEU A 44 15.07 -39.44 2.23
CA LEU A 44 16.31 -39.22 1.46
C LEU A 44 17.55 -39.68 2.23
N CYS A 45 17.60 -39.42 3.54
CA CYS A 45 18.68 -39.87 4.42
C CYS A 45 18.66 -41.40 4.59
N ALA A 46 17.47 -42.00 4.70
CA ALA A 46 17.30 -43.45 4.79
C ALA A 46 17.69 -44.15 3.47
N GLU A 47 17.33 -43.59 2.32
CA GLU A 47 17.71 -44.14 1.01
C GLU A 47 19.23 -44.01 0.77
N MET A 48 19.87 -42.88 1.12
CA MET A 48 21.34 -42.76 1.08
C MET A 48 22.09 -43.79 1.93
N GLN A 49 21.50 -44.26 3.04
CA GLN A 49 22.07 -45.30 3.89
C GLN A 49 21.90 -46.73 3.33
N TYR A 50 20.92 -46.96 2.45
CA TYR A 50 20.55 -48.30 1.95
C TYR A 50 20.72 -48.48 0.43
N GLN A 51 21.43 -47.59 -0.26
CA GLN A 51 21.68 -47.74 -1.70
C GLN A 51 22.67 -48.87 -2.00
N ASP A 52 22.24 -49.81 -2.85
CA ASP A 52 23.14 -50.73 -3.54
C ASP A 52 23.95 -49.92 -4.58
N PRO A 53 25.29 -49.87 -4.49
CA PRO A 53 26.14 -49.03 -5.34
C PRO A 53 26.09 -49.35 -6.85
N LEU A 54 25.37 -50.40 -7.27
CA LEU A 54 25.31 -50.85 -8.67
C LEU A 54 24.20 -50.20 -9.52
N GLU A 55 23.20 -49.50 -8.96
CA GLU A 55 22.15 -48.79 -9.74
C GLU A 55 21.71 -47.41 -9.17
N PRO A 56 22.60 -46.40 -9.13
CA PRO A 56 22.29 -45.08 -8.56
C PRO A 56 21.36 -44.19 -9.43
N THR A 57 21.09 -44.54 -10.68
CA THR A 57 20.41 -43.67 -11.66
C THR A 57 18.91 -43.54 -11.42
N SER A 58 18.20 -44.62 -11.10
CA SER A 58 16.72 -44.60 -10.98
C SER A 58 16.23 -43.82 -9.76
N ASN A 59 16.92 -43.97 -8.62
CA ASN A 59 16.52 -43.31 -7.37
C ASN A 59 16.90 -41.82 -7.38
N THR A 60 18.02 -41.47 -8.03
CA THR A 60 18.43 -40.07 -8.21
C THR A 60 17.44 -39.31 -9.11
N GLU A 61 16.96 -39.93 -10.19
CA GLU A 61 15.94 -39.35 -11.08
C GLU A 61 14.60 -39.12 -10.34
N TYR A 62 14.16 -40.08 -9.52
CA TYR A 62 12.92 -39.97 -8.74
C TYR A 62 13.02 -38.89 -7.65
N VAL A 63 14.13 -38.84 -6.90
CA VAL A 63 14.40 -37.79 -5.91
C VAL A 63 14.48 -36.42 -6.58
N ALA A 64 15.08 -36.32 -7.77
CA ALA A 64 15.12 -35.07 -8.53
C ALA A 64 13.72 -34.59 -8.97
N GLN A 65 12.84 -35.52 -9.39
CA GLN A 65 11.45 -35.19 -9.72
C GLN A 65 10.65 -34.75 -8.49
N LEU A 66 10.79 -35.46 -7.36
CA LEU A 66 10.14 -35.05 -6.10
C LEU A 66 10.66 -33.70 -5.58
N ALA A 67 11.97 -33.46 -5.63
CA ALA A 67 12.54 -32.17 -5.27
C ALA A 67 11.98 -31.04 -6.15
N THR A 68 11.70 -31.31 -7.43
CA THR A 68 11.04 -30.37 -8.34
C THR A 68 9.60 -30.08 -7.89
N PHE A 69 8.85 -31.11 -7.48
CA PHE A 69 7.49 -30.92 -6.92
C PHE A 69 7.51 -30.14 -5.60
N SER A 70 8.43 -30.44 -4.68
CA SER A 70 8.57 -29.70 -3.42
C SER A 70 8.95 -28.23 -3.63
N GLN A 71 9.79 -27.94 -4.63
CA GLN A 71 10.10 -26.56 -5.01
C GLN A 71 8.86 -25.83 -5.55
N LEU A 72 8.04 -26.49 -6.36
CA LEU A 72 6.79 -25.91 -6.87
C LEU A 72 5.80 -25.65 -5.72
N GLU A 73 5.66 -26.58 -4.78
CA GLU A 73 4.79 -26.43 -3.61
C GLU A 73 5.25 -25.27 -2.71
N ALA A 74 6.56 -25.15 -2.45
CA ALA A 74 7.12 -24.02 -1.71
C ALA A 74 6.86 -22.68 -2.44
N MET A 75 6.96 -22.67 -3.78
CA MET A 75 6.66 -21.49 -4.59
C MET A 75 5.17 -21.10 -4.50
N LEU A 76 4.26 -22.07 -4.56
CA LEU A 76 2.82 -21.85 -4.41
C LEU A 76 2.49 -21.32 -3.00
N GLY A 77 3.07 -21.91 -1.95
CA GLY A 77 2.88 -21.43 -0.57
C GLY A 77 3.41 -20.01 -0.35
N MET A 78 4.50 -19.64 -1.02
CA MET A 78 5.02 -18.27 -1.00
C MET A 78 4.09 -17.30 -1.74
N GLN A 79 3.49 -17.72 -2.87
CA GLN A 79 2.51 -16.92 -3.59
C GLN A 79 1.27 -16.65 -2.73
N ASP A 80 0.79 -17.64 -1.98
CA ASP A 80 -0.36 -17.46 -1.08
C ASP A 80 -0.03 -16.55 0.09
N THR A 81 1.17 -16.66 0.65
CA THR A 81 1.65 -15.72 1.68
C THR A 81 1.70 -14.29 1.15
N GLN A 82 2.22 -14.08 -0.06
CA GLN A 82 2.27 -12.78 -0.69
C GLN A 82 0.87 -12.21 -0.96
N LYS A 83 -0.08 -13.03 -1.40
CA LYS A 83 -1.49 -12.62 -1.54
C LYS A 83 -2.09 -12.22 -0.19
N ASN A 84 -1.82 -12.98 0.88
CA ASN A 84 -2.27 -12.65 2.24
C ASN A 84 -1.71 -11.30 2.69
N GLU A 85 -0.42 -11.06 2.51
CA GLU A 85 0.19 -9.77 2.81
C GLU A 85 -0.45 -8.64 2.00
N MET A 86 -0.65 -8.83 0.69
CA MET A 86 -1.30 -7.83 -0.16
C MET A 86 -2.69 -7.49 0.36
N ALA A 87 -3.53 -8.49 0.63
CA ALA A 87 -4.89 -8.28 1.11
C ALA A 87 -4.92 -7.53 2.47
N ASN A 88 -4.05 -7.90 3.41
CA ASN A 88 -3.92 -7.20 4.69
C ASN A 88 -3.54 -5.72 4.51
N ASN A 89 -2.66 -5.41 3.56
CA ASN A 89 -2.26 -4.04 3.25
C ASN A 89 -3.39 -3.18 2.65
N LEU A 90 -4.48 -3.79 2.17
CA LEU A 90 -5.63 -3.06 1.64
C LEU A 90 -6.55 -2.54 2.74
N VAL A 91 -6.52 -3.14 3.94
CA VAL A 91 -7.37 -2.71 5.05
C VAL A 91 -7.10 -1.24 5.37
N GLY A 92 -8.16 -0.44 5.40
CA GLY A 92 -8.08 1.00 5.64
C GLY A 92 -7.71 1.85 4.41
N LYS A 93 -7.37 1.25 3.27
CA LYS A 93 -7.18 1.97 2.00
C LYS A 93 -8.49 2.08 1.23
N TYR A 94 -8.57 3.05 0.33
CA TYR A 94 -9.66 3.13 -0.65
C TYR A 94 -9.34 2.27 -1.85
N VAL A 95 -10.31 1.48 -2.29
CA VAL A 95 -10.17 0.60 -3.45
C VAL A 95 -11.31 0.81 -4.43
N ILE A 96 -11.03 0.51 -5.69
CA ILE A 96 -12.02 0.42 -6.75
C ILE A 96 -12.05 -1.04 -7.21
N LEU A 97 -13.23 -1.64 -7.17
CA LEU A 97 -13.47 -3.03 -7.53
C LEU A 97 -14.25 -3.07 -8.85
N LYS A 98 -13.80 -3.90 -9.78
CA LYS A 98 -14.50 -4.19 -11.04
C LYS A 98 -15.28 -5.48 -10.88
N VAL A 99 -16.57 -5.36 -10.63
CA VAL A 99 -17.47 -6.47 -10.41
C VAL A 99 -18.15 -6.84 -11.72
N SER A 100 -17.99 -8.08 -12.17
CA SER A 100 -18.70 -8.58 -13.34
C SER A 100 -19.95 -9.33 -12.89
N ASP A 101 -21.10 -8.98 -13.44
CA ASP A 101 -22.33 -9.75 -13.28
C ASP A 101 -22.25 -11.00 -14.18
N GLU A 102 -22.20 -12.19 -13.59
CA GLU A 102 -22.07 -13.47 -14.29
C GLU A 102 -23.28 -13.77 -15.21
N THR A 103 -24.45 -13.20 -14.91
CA THR A 103 -25.68 -13.45 -15.68
C THR A 103 -25.80 -12.50 -16.87
N THR A 104 -25.39 -11.24 -16.70
CA THR A 104 -25.56 -10.21 -17.73
C THR A 104 -24.27 -9.86 -18.48
N GLY A 105 -23.11 -10.31 -17.99
CA GLY A 105 -21.79 -9.98 -18.54
C GLY A 105 -21.41 -8.51 -18.38
N LYS A 106 -22.18 -7.73 -17.62
CA LYS A 106 -21.93 -6.30 -17.42
C LYS A 106 -20.95 -6.08 -16.29
N THR A 107 -19.96 -5.23 -16.52
CA THR A 107 -19.02 -4.77 -15.51
C THR A 107 -19.57 -3.52 -14.81
N SER A 108 -19.59 -3.54 -13.49
CA SER A 108 -19.83 -2.39 -12.62
C SER A 108 -18.60 -2.09 -11.78
N TYR A 109 -18.49 -0.84 -11.33
CA TYR A 109 -17.43 -0.42 -10.43
C TYR A 109 -18.01 -0.14 -9.05
N VAL A 110 -17.30 -0.61 -8.02
CA VAL A 110 -17.61 -0.33 -6.62
C VAL A 110 -16.39 0.30 -6.00
N ASP A 111 -16.51 1.55 -5.56
CA ASP A 111 -15.48 2.25 -4.81
C ASP A 111 -15.82 2.28 -3.31
N GLY A 112 -14.79 2.24 -2.48
CA GLY A 112 -14.96 2.42 -1.04
C GLY A 112 -13.73 2.07 -0.24
N LYS A 113 -13.78 2.36 1.06
CA LYS A 113 -12.73 1.99 2.00
C LYS A 113 -12.87 0.52 2.39
N VAL A 114 -11.76 -0.20 2.44
CA VAL A 114 -11.75 -1.60 2.92
C VAL A 114 -11.83 -1.61 4.44
N ASP A 115 -12.87 -2.25 4.98
CA ASP A 115 -13.08 -2.36 6.42
C ASP A 115 -12.27 -3.51 7.04
N TYR A 116 -12.29 -4.67 6.37
CA TYR A 116 -11.55 -5.87 6.78
C TYR A 116 -11.38 -6.82 5.59
N VAL A 117 -10.46 -7.77 5.77
CA VAL A 117 -10.28 -8.93 4.88
C VAL A 117 -10.76 -10.17 5.61
N MET A 118 -11.51 -11.01 4.92
CA MET A 118 -11.96 -12.31 5.40
C MET A 118 -11.28 -13.41 4.59
N TYR A 119 -10.73 -14.40 5.30
CA TYR A 119 -10.12 -15.60 4.73
C TYR A 119 -11.15 -16.73 4.76
N GLN A 120 -11.46 -17.29 3.60
CA GLN A 120 -12.37 -18.42 3.49
C GLN A 120 -11.62 -19.74 3.70
N GLU A 121 -12.36 -20.81 4.02
CA GLU A 121 -11.79 -22.15 4.24
C GLU A 121 -11.09 -22.72 2.99
N ASP A 122 -11.48 -22.25 1.80
CA ASP A 122 -10.87 -22.60 0.51
C ASP A 122 -9.58 -21.80 0.20
N GLY A 123 -9.14 -20.94 1.11
CA GLY A 123 -7.97 -20.07 0.94
C GLY A 123 -8.24 -18.78 0.16
N SER A 124 -9.45 -18.59 -0.37
CA SER A 124 -9.82 -17.35 -1.05
C SER A 124 -10.02 -16.19 -0.08
N GLN A 125 -9.79 -14.98 -0.58
CA GLN A 125 -9.82 -13.76 0.23
C GLN A 125 -10.95 -12.86 -0.22
N MET A 126 -11.68 -12.34 0.75
CA MET A 126 -12.84 -11.48 0.55
C MET A 126 -12.60 -10.12 1.21
N LEU A 127 -12.69 -9.05 0.44
CA LEU A 127 -12.63 -7.68 0.91
C LEU A 127 -14.02 -7.19 1.31
N SER A 128 -14.16 -6.64 2.51
CA SER A 128 -15.36 -5.91 2.91
C SER A 128 -15.27 -4.46 2.46
N VAL A 129 -16.16 -4.05 1.55
CA VAL A 129 -16.30 -2.68 1.06
C VAL A 129 -17.79 -2.31 1.04
N ASN A 130 -18.16 -1.17 1.63
CA ASN A 130 -19.56 -0.72 1.72
C ASN A 130 -20.53 -1.79 2.29
N ASN A 131 -20.11 -2.48 3.35
CA ASN A 131 -20.87 -3.58 4.00
C ASN A 131 -21.16 -4.80 3.10
N LYS A 132 -20.43 -4.97 2.00
CA LYS A 132 -20.51 -6.14 1.12
C LYS A 132 -19.13 -6.77 0.94
N LEU A 133 -19.12 -8.08 0.75
CA LEU A 133 -17.90 -8.84 0.50
C LEU A 133 -17.69 -9.01 -1.00
N TYR A 134 -16.46 -8.76 -1.44
CA TYR A 134 -16.03 -8.93 -2.82
C TYR A 134 -14.73 -9.73 -2.85
N SER A 135 -14.54 -10.58 -3.87
CA SER A 135 -13.26 -11.27 -4.04
C SER A 135 -12.13 -10.26 -4.25
N ILE A 136 -10.97 -10.52 -3.67
CA ILE A 136 -9.72 -9.79 -3.93
C ILE A 136 -9.41 -9.70 -5.43
N ASP A 137 -9.83 -10.68 -6.23
CA ASP A 137 -9.61 -10.73 -7.69
C ASP A 137 -10.40 -9.64 -8.44
N THR A 138 -11.42 -9.07 -7.80
CA THR A 138 -12.18 -7.94 -8.36
C THR A 138 -11.44 -6.61 -8.19
N LEU A 139 -10.33 -6.58 -7.45
CA LEU A 139 -9.55 -5.37 -7.22
C LEU A 139 -8.99 -4.83 -8.54
N ASP A 140 -9.35 -3.60 -8.86
CA ASP A 140 -8.89 -2.90 -10.06
C ASP A 140 -7.86 -1.81 -9.70
N THR A 141 -8.16 -1.01 -8.67
CA THR A 141 -7.28 0.09 -8.23
C THR A 141 -7.22 0.18 -6.71
N VAL A 142 -6.04 0.51 -6.18
CA VAL A 142 -5.84 0.90 -4.78
C VAL A 142 -5.40 2.37 -4.75
N ALA A 143 -6.11 3.19 -3.98
CA ALA A 143 -5.83 4.59 -3.80
C ALA A 143 -5.43 4.89 -2.35
N ASP A 144 -4.55 5.86 -2.20
CA ASP A 144 -4.26 6.45 -0.91
C ASP A 144 -5.48 7.23 -0.39
N SER A 145 -5.72 7.20 0.93
CA SER A 145 -6.89 7.84 1.53
C SER A 145 -6.86 9.35 1.34
N ASP A 146 -5.71 9.98 1.55
CA ASP A 146 -5.58 11.44 1.47
C ASP A 146 -5.76 11.90 0.02
N TYR A 147 -5.18 11.14 -0.92
CA TYR A 147 -5.36 11.39 -2.35
C TYR A 147 -6.83 11.24 -2.79
N TYR A 148 -7.48 10.14 -2.39
CA TYR A 148 -8.87 9.87 -2.76
C TYR A 148 -9.81 10.95 -2.23
N GLU A 149 -9.64 11.34 -0.96
CA GLU A 149 -10.40 12.41 -0.33
C GLU A 149 -10.16 13.75 -1.02
N ALA A 150 -8.90 14.09 -1.33
CA ALA A 150 -8.56 15.34 -2.02
C ALA A 150 -9.24 15.46 -3.38
N ILE A 151 -9.17 14.40 -4.21
CA ILE A 151 -9.85 14.35 -5.50
C ILE A 151 -11.37 14.41 -5.31
N GLY A 152 -11.91 13.72 -4.30
CA GLY A 152 -13.33 13.73 -3.96
C GLY A 152 -13.85 15.13 -3.61
N TYR A 153 -13.15 15.86 -2.75
CA TYR A 153 -13.49 17.24 -2.40
C TYR A 153 -13.37 18.19 -3.59
N ALA A 154 -12.27 18.11 -4.35
CA ALA A 154 -12.09 18.93 -5.55
C ALA A 154 -13.21 18.69 -6.57
N LYS A 155 -13.57 17.42 -6.78
CA LYS A 155 -14.69 17.04 -7.67
C LYS A 155 -16.01 17.56 -7.13
N THR A 156 -16.23 17.51 -5.82
CA THR A 156 -17.43 18.04 -5.17
C THR A 156 -17.57 19.54 -5.41
N ILE A 157 -16.50 20.32 -5.20
CA ILE A 157 -16.48 21.77 -5.50
C ILE A 157 -16.82 22.01 -6.98
N SER A 158 -16.17 21.30 -7.88
CA SER A 158 -16.40 21.43 -9.33
C SER A 158 -17.86 21.14 -9.71
N ASN A 159 -18.45 20.09 -9.13
CA ASN A 159 -19.85 19.72 -9.35
C ASN A 159 -20.82 20.75 -8.76
N MET A 160 -20.55 21.28 -7.56
CA MET A 160 -21.37 22.33 -6.95
C MET A 160 -21.33 23.62 -7.77
N LEU A 161 -20.15 24.00 -8.27
CA LEU A 161 -20.01 25.15 -9.17
C LEU A 161 -20.76 24.94 -10.49
N ALA A 162 -20.77 23.73 -11.03
CA ALA A 162 -21.51 23.40 -12.25
C ALA A 162 -23.04 23.43 -12.08
N GLN A 163 -23.54 23.35 -10.84
CA GLN A 163 -24.97 23.49 -10.54
C GLN A 163 -25.43 24.95 -10.42
N LEU A 164 -24.49 25.90 -10.28
CA LEU A 164 -24.84 27.32 -10.27
C LEU A 164 -25.24 27.76 -11.68
N PRO A 165 -26.26 28.63 -11.81
CA PRO A 165 -26.58 29.23 -13.10
C PRO A 165 -25.42 30.09 -13.57
N ASP A 166 -25.38 30.39 -14.88
CA ASP A 166 -24.37 31.29 -15.45
C ASP A 166 -24.26 32.58 -14.65
N ILE A 167 -23.04 33.12 -14.60
CA ILE A 167 -22.71 34.32 -13.82
C ILE A 167 -23.61 35.53 -14.14
N GLU A 168 -24.15 35.59 -15.35
CA GLU A 168 -25.06 36.65 -15.78
C GLU A 168 -26.47 36.50 -15.19
N ASN A 169 -26.89 35.27 -14.90
CA ASN A 169 -28.21 34.89 -14.41
C ASN A 169 -28.23 34.58 -12.91
N ILE A 170 -27.08 34.71 -12.23
CA ILE A 170 -26.98 34.49 -10.79
C ILE A 170 -27.76 35.57 -10.03
N THR A 171 -28.37 35.18 -8.92
CA THR A 171 -29.13 36.09 -8.03
C THR A 171 -28.76 35.82 -6.57
N THR A 172 -29.13 36.73 -5.66
CA THR A 172 -28.86 36.62 -4.21
C THR A 172 -29.40 35.34 -3.57
N LYS A 173 -30.35 34.65 -4.22
CA LYS A 173 -30.85 33.33 -3.79
C LYS A 173 -29.77 32.26 -3.69
N TYR A 174 -28.68 32.40 -4.46
CA TYR A 174 -27.59 31.43 -4.50
C TYR A 174 -26.45 31.75 -3.52
N SER A 175 -26.55 32.83 -2.71
CA SER A 175 -25.52 33.19 -1.72
C SER A 175 -25.18 32.01 -0.80
N GLY A 176 -26.21 31.34 -0.29
CA GLY A 176 -26.02 30.17 0.57
C GLY A 176 -25.25 29.05 -0.14
N ALA A 177 -25.53 28.75 -1.40
CA ALA A 177 -24.81 27.72 -2.15
C ALA A 177 -23.32 28.11 -2.34
N ILE A 178 -23.06 29.36 -2.71
CA ILE A 178 -21.69 29.87 -2.92
C ILE A 178 -20.91 29.87 -1.59
N GLU A 179 -21.53 30.28 -0.49
CA GLU A 179 -20.94 30.21 0.85
C GLU A 179 -20.63 28.76 1.27
N GLN A 180 -21.49 27.79 0.92
CA GLN A 180 -21.19 26.38 1.20
C GLN A 180 -19.99 25.90 0.39
N ILE A 181 -19.87 26.26 -0.90
CA ILE A 181 -18.70 25.92 -1.72
C ILE A 181 -17.43 26.49 -1.08
N ARG A 182 -17.47 27.76 -0.65
CA ARG A 182 -16.33 28.39 0.04
C ARG A 182 -16.00 27.71 1.36
N LYS A 183 -16.99 27.35 2.17
CA LYS A 183 -16.76 26.61 3.43
C LYS A 183 -16.09 25.26 3.20
N VAL A 184 -16.52 24.53 2.17
CA VAL A 184 -15.87 23.27 1.78
C VAL A 184 -14.42 23.54 1.40
N TYR A 185 -14.15 24.52 0.54
CA TYR A 185 -12.80 24.86 0.13
C TYR A 185 -11.90 25.29 1.30
N ASP A 186 -12.36 26.20 2.15
CA ASP A 186 -11.56 26.72 3.26
C ASP A 186 -11.26 25.64 4.31
N GLY A 187 -12.20 24.70 4.50
CA GLY A 187 -12.07 23.55 5.40
C GLY A 187 -11.13 22.45 4.90
N MET A 188 -10.68 22.50 3.64
CA MET A 188 -9.71 21.55 3.10
C MET A 188 -8.29 21.84 3.59
N THR A 189 -7.47 20.79 3.70
CA THR A 189 -6.02 20.91 3.94
C THR A 189 -5.30 21.50 2.73
N ASP A 190 -4.07 21.97 2.91
CA ASP A 190 -3.27 22.53 1.79
C ASP A 190 -3.03 21.49 0.70
N TYR A 191 -2.80 20.24 1.10
CA TYR A 191 -2.71 19.12 0.17
C TYR A 191 -4.00 18.97 -0.63
N GLN A 192 -5.16 18.93 0.04
CA GLN A 192 -6.45 18.80 -0.64
C GLN A 192 -6.76 19.99 -1.56
N LYS A 193 -6.46 21.22 -1.13
CA LYS A 193 -6.63 22.45 -1.93
C LYS A 193 -5.83 22.42 -3.23
N SER A 194 -4.65 21.79 -3.23
CA SER A 194 -3.81 21.67 -4.44
C SER A 194 -4.49 20.89 -5.58
N PHE A 195 -5.51 20.08 -5.28
CA PHE A 195 -6.28 19.34 -6.30
C PHE A 195 -7.46 20.13 -6.86
N VAL A 196 -7.81 21.28 -6.26
CA VAL A 196 -8.88 22.14 -6.78
C VAL A 196 -8.32 22.93 -7.96
N SER A 197 -8.99 22.84 -9.11
CA SER A 197 -8.50 23.50 -10.32
C SER A 197 -8.49 25.02 -10.19
N GLU A 198 -7.45 25.68 -10.73
CA GLU A 198 -7.37 27.15 -10.76
C GLU A 198 -8.58 27.77 -11.46
N SER A 199 -9.13 27.09 -12.47
CA SER A 199 -10.35 27.50 -13.17
C SER A 199 -11.56 27.55 -12.25
N ASP A 200 -11.75 26.51 -11.42
CA ASP A 200 -12.87 26.43 -10.50
C ASP A 200 -12.73 27.46 -9.36
N LEU A 201 -11.52 27.71 -8.88
CA LEU A 201 -11.25 28.80 -7.92
C LEU A 201 -11.54 30.18 -8.52
N ALA A 202 -11.13 30.42 -9.77
CA ALA A 202 -11.42 31.67 -10.46
C ALA A 202 -12.94 31.86 -10.65
N LYS A 203 -13.68 30.80 -10.99
CA LYS A 203 -15.14 30.84 -11.08
C LYS A 203 -15.78 31.14 -9.73
N LEU A 204 -15.35 30.47 -8.66
CA LEU A 204 -15.87 30.71 -7.31
C LEU A 204 -15.70 32.18 -6.91
N LYS A 205 -14.50 32.74 -7.09
CA LYS A 205 -14.23 34.17 -6.81
C LYS A 205 -15.15 35.10 -7.60
N LYS A 206 -15.41 34.81 -8.88
CA LYS A 206 -16.34 35.60 -9.71
C LYS A 206 -17.77 35.53 -9.19
N TYR A 207 -18.25 34.35 -8.80
CA TYR A 207 -19.58 34.18 -8.20
C TYR A 207 -19.70 34.92 -6.87
N GLU A 208 -18.69 34.84 -6.01
CA GLU A 208 -18.63 35.58 -4.74
C GLU A 208 -18.73 37.08 -4.97
N GLN A 209 -17.94 37.63 -5.90
CA GLN A 209 -17.99 39.05 -6.22
C GLN A 209 -19.36 39.46 -6.76
N LYS A 210 -19.91 38.69 -7.70
CA LYS A 210 -21.20 38.99 -8.31
C LYS A 210 -22.35 38.99 -7.29
N ILE A 211 -22.32 38.07 -6.31
CA ILE A 211 -23.30 38.06 -5.22
C ILE A 211 -23.15 39.27 -4.31
N LYS A 212 -21.92 39.69 -3.98
CA LYS A 212 -21.68 40.92 -3.21
C LYS A 212 -22.23 42.15 -3.92
N ASP A 213 -21.96 42.27 -5.23
CA ASP A 213 -22.45 43.39 -6.05
C ASP A 213 -23.99 43.41 -6.12
N LEU A 214 -24.64 42.25 -6.21
CA LEU A 214 -26.10 42.12 -6.22
C LEU A 214 -26.75 42.32 -4.84
N GLY A 215 -26.00 42.02 -3.77
CA GLY A 215 -26.44 42.13 -2.38
C GLY A 215 -26.37 43.56 -1.84
N GLY A 216 -25.65 44.45 -2.51
CA GLY A 216 -25.57 45.85 -2.12
C GLY A 216 -24.92 46.04 -0.75
N ASP A 217 -23.70 45.53 -0.59
CA ASP A 217 -22.75 46.13 0.37
C ASP A 217 -21.50 46.51 -0.40
N THR A 218 -21.47 47.76 -0.88
CA THR A 218 -20.25 48.44 -1.32
C THR A 218 -19.40 48.74 -0.09
N SER A 219 -18.82 47.72 0.53
CA SER A 219 -17.66 47.87 1.38
C SER A 219 -16.42 47.73 0.50
N ASP A 220 -15.89 48.89 0.14
CA ASP A 220 -14.58 49.10 -0.48
C ASP A 220 -13.51 48.29 0.27
N ASP A 221 -12.93 47.30 -0.39
CA ASP A 221 -11.58 46.84 -0.06
C ASP A 221 -10.85 46.50 -1.36
N THR A 222 -10.53 47.56 -2.11
CA THR A 222 -9.46 47.50 -3.10
C THR A 222 -8.13 47.35 -2.37
N LYS A 223 -7.72 46.11 -2.10
CA LYS A 223 -6.29 45.77 -2.09
C LYS A 223 -6.06 44.29 -2.36
N THR A 224 -5.79 43.95 -3.61
CA THR A 224 -4.92 42.82 -3.88
C THR A 224 -3.75 43.32 -4.71
N ASP A 225 -2.61 43.17 -4.06
CA ASP A 225 -1.25 43.50 -4.45
C ASP A 225 -0.91 42.86 -5.81
N ASP A 226 -0.64 43.69 -6.81
CA ASP A 226 -0.03 43.26 -8.07
C ASP A 226 1.42 42.88 -7.78
N THR A 227 1.67 41.61 -7.48
CA THR A 227 3.04 41.06 -7.60
C THR A 227 3.35 40.92 -9.09
N LYS A 228 3.87 42.00 -9.66
CA LYS A 228 4.50 42.00 -10.98
C LYS A 228 5.83 41.26 -10.89
N THR A 229 5.87 40.06 -11.46
CA THR A 229 7.11 39.43 -11.91
C THR A 229 7.69 40.26 -13.05
N ASP A 230 8.88 40.82 -12.86
CA ASP A 230 9.80 41.14 -13.96
C ASP A 230 11.19 40.63 -13.56
N THR A 231 11.67 39.69 -14.36
CA THR A 231 13.04 39.22 -14.39
C THR A 231 13.83 40.14 -15.32
N ASP A 232 14.95 40.72 -14.87
CA ASP A 232 16.14 40.86 -15.72
C ASP A 232 17.42 41.27 -14.94
N THR A 233 18.26 40.27 -14.72
CA THR A 233 19.65 40.13 -15.20
C THR A 233 20.61 41.34 -15.31
N LYS A 234 21.76 41.16 -14.64
CA LYS A 234 23.16 41.56 -14.94
C LYS A 234 23.79 42.86 -14.35
N THR A 235 24.70 42.61 -13.39
CA THR A 235 26.18 42.79 -13.49
C THR A 235 26.86 44.14 -13.17
N ASP A 236 27.71 44.01 -12.13
CA ASP A 236 29.05 44.58 -11.85
C ASP A 236 29.31 46.01 -11.37
N ASP A 237 30.08 45.98 -10.26
CA ASP A 237 31.32 46.72 -9.99
C ASP A 237 31.30 48.20 -9.56
N THR A 238 31.62 48.41 -8.28
CA THR A 238 32.89 49.01 -7.77
C THR A 238 32.68 49.96 -6.57
N LYS A 239 33.19 49.53 -5.39
CA LYS A 239 34.07 50.23 -4.40
C LYS A 239 33.73 51.69 -4.00
N THR A 240 33.74 52.10 -2.72
CA THR A 240 34.96 52.27 -1.90
C THR A 240 34.65 52.71 -0.45
N ASP A 241 35.32 52.04 0.50
CA ASP A 241 35.89 52.37 1.82
C ASP A 241 35.23 53.34 2.82
N THR A 242 35.25 52.97 4.12
CA THR A 242 36.23 53.49 5.09
C THR A 242 36.34 52.61 6.36
N ASP A 243 37.60 52.40 6.74
CA ASP A 243 38.25 51.69 7.86
C ASP A 243 37.74 51.84 9.31
N THR A 244 38.09 50.88 10.18
CA THR A 244 39.06 51.08 11.29
C THR A 244 39.49 49.77 11.99
N LYS A 245 40.79 49.44 11.80
CA LYS A 245 41.86 48.88 12.68
C LYS A 245 41.76 47.49 13.37
N THR A 246 42.64 46.52 13.01
CA THR A 246 44.01 46.13 13.53
C THR A 246 43.94 45.28 14.83
N ASP A 247 44.63 44.15 15.04
CA ASP A 247 45.99 43.75 14.66
C ASP A 247 46.27 42.23 14.90
N ASP A 248 47.03 41.62 13.97
CA ASP A 248 48.07 40.55 14.05
C ASP A 248 47.93 39.28 14.96
N THR A 249 48.35 38.05 14.62
CA THR A 249 49.39 37.54 13.68
C THR A 249 49.26 36.01 13.38
N LYS A 250 49.55 35.63 12.13
CA LYS A 250 50.23 34.44 11.54
C LYS A 250 50.08 32.97 12.03
N THR A 251 49.60 32.14 11.08
CA THR A 251 50.25 30.96 10.43
C THR A 251 51.55 30.37 11.00
N ASP A 252 51.66 29.04 11.11
CA ASP A 252 52.20 28.14 10.05
C ASP A 252 52.14 26.65 10.43
N ASP A 253 52.10 25.80 9.40
CA ASP A 253 52.19 24.34 9.38
C ASP A 253 53.47 23.78 10.03
N SER A 254 53.38 22.60 10.66
CA SER A 254 54.34 21.50 10.46
C SER A 254 53.90 20.19 11.11
N LYS A 255 54.20 19.12 10.38
CA LYS A 255 53.93 17.70 10.61
C LYS A 255 55.18 17.01 11.17
N THR A 256 55.06 16.23 12.25
CA THR A 256 56.00 15.11 12.53
C THR A 256 55.45 14.10 13.56
N GLU A 257 55.09 12.93 13.05
CA GLU A 257 55.50 11.57 13.45
C GLU A 257 55.88 11.19 14.90
N ASN A 258 55.19 10.11 15.34
CA ASN A 258 55.70 8.83 15.87
C ASN A 258 55.83 8.61 17.40
N GLY A 259 55.39 7.42 17.85
CA GLY A 259 55.62 6.94 19.22
C GLY A 259 54.62 5.90 19.74
N SER A 260 54.78 4.65 19.28
CA SER A 260 54.19 3.41 19.80
C SER A 260 54.59 3.08 21.23
N ASP A 261 53.69 2.50 22.04
CA ASP A 261 54.07 1.59 23.13
C ASP A 261 53.03 0.47 23.34
N GLN A 262 53.51 -0.76 23.29
CA GLN A 262 52.82 -2.03 23.51
C GLN A 262 53.59 -2.80 24.60
N LYS A 263 52.90 -3.28 25.65
CA LYS A 263 53.42 -4.31 26.59
C LYS A 263 52.23 -4.92 27.37
N SER A 264 51.69 -6.08 26.98
CA SER A 264 52.01 -7.43 27.46
C SER A 264 52.10 -7.58 28.97
N ASP A 265 51.14 -8.28 29.58
CA ASP A 265 51.43 -9.11 30.76
C ASP A 265 50.62 -10.41 30.72
N GLU A 266 51.35 -11.50 30.91
CA GLU A 266 50.97 -12.89 30.89
C GLU A 266 51.22 -13.40 32.31
N THR A 267 50.21 -13.89 33.01
CA THR A 267 50.39 -14.51 34.34
C THR A 267 50.02 -15.99 34.27
N THR A 268 51.05 -16.83 34.16
CA THR A 268 51.06 -18.25 34.49
C THR A 268 51.15 -18.49 36.00
N GLY A 269 50.44 -19.51 36.48
CA GLY A 269 51.01 -20.46 37.44
C GLY A 269 50.25 -20.70 38.74
N ALA A 270 49.46 -21.78 38.78
CA ALA A 270 49.61 -22.91 39.71
C ALA A 270 48.65 -24.05 39.30
#